data_AF-A0A3L6DLI4-F1
#
_entry.id   AF-A0A3L6DLI4-F1
#
_cell.length_a   1.000
_cell.length_b   1.000
_cell.length_c   1.000
_cell.angle_alpha   90.00
_cell.angle_beta   90.00
_cell.angle_gamma   90.00
#
_symmetry.space_group_name_H-M   'P 1'
#
loop_
_entity.id
_entity.type
_entity.pdbx_description
1 polymer ?
#
loop_
_entity_poly.entity_id
_entity_poly.type
_entity_poly.pdbx_seq_one_letter_code
_entity_poly.pdbx_strand_id
1 'polypeptide(L)'
;MHHEALREALHGDNVGFNVKNVVVKDLKRGYVASNSEDDPAKEAASFTSQVIIMNHPRQIGNGYAPVLDCHTSHIAVKFSKLITKIDRRSSKELEKEPKFLKNGDAGMVNMIPTKPMVVDTFSEYPPLGWFVVHDMRQTVAVGVIKSVEKKDPTGAKVTKASAKKK
;
A
#
# COMPACT_ATOMS: atom_id res chain seq x y z
N MET A 1 -17.18 -4.68 -23.70
CA MET A 1 -17.28 -4.53 -22.23
C MET A 1 -17.33 -3.06 -21.83
N HIS A 2 -18.32 -2.31 -22.29
CA HIS A 2 -18.62 -0.98 -21.78
C HIS A 2 -20.12 -0.76 -22.01
N HIS A 3 -20.89 -0.65 -20.92
CA HIS A 3 -22.35 -0.43 -20.84
C HIS A 3 -23.29 -1.65 -20.86
N GLU A 4 -22.81 -2.86 -20.60
CA GLU A 4 -23.70 -4.02 -20.34
C GLU A 4 -23.70 -4.36 -18.84
N ALA A 5 -24.88 -4.72 -18.32
CA ALA A 5 -25.03 -5.13 -16.94
C ALA A 5 -24.49 -6.56 -16.76
N LEU A 6 -23.54 -6.71 -15.85
CA LEU A 6 -22.97 -8.02 -15.48
C LEU A 6 -23.66 -8.55 -14.22
N ARG A 7 -23.88 -9.86 -14.15
CA ARG A 7 -24.39 -10.53 -12.94
C ARG A 7 -23.30 -10.66 -11.86
N GLU A 8 -22.08 -10.90 -12.30
CA GLU A 8 -20.88 -11.01 -11.48
C GLU A 8 -19.70 -10.40 -12.25
N ALA A 9 -18.70 -9.92 -11.51
CA ALA A 9 -17.43 -9.45 -12.06
C ALA A 9 -16.33 -10.37 -11.54
N LEU A 10 -15.44 -10.79 -12.44
CA LEU A 10 -14.33 -11.68 -12.11
C LEU A 10 -13.03 -10.89 -11.98
N HIS A 11 -12.00 -11.55 -11.45
CA HIS A 11 -10.68 -10.97 -11.29
C HIS A 11 -10.13 -10.49 -12.65
N GLY A 12 -9.80 -9.20 -12.74
CA GLY A 12 -9.29 -8.57 -13.97
C GLY A 12 -10.32 -7.72 -14.72
N ASP A 13 -11.61 -7.79 -14.37
CA ASP A 13 -12.64 -6.97 -15.00
C ASP A 13 -12.58 -5.51 -14.50
N ASN A 14 -12.55 -4.57 -15.44
CA ASN A 14 -12.71 -3.14 -15.13
C ASN A 14 -14.19 -2.78 -15.12
N VAL A 15 -14.78 -2.67 -13.93
CA VAL A 15 -16.23 -2.45 -13.76
C VAL A 15 -16.54 -1.18 -12.94
N GLY A 16 -17.69 -0.58 -13.22
CA GLY A 16 -18.36 0.34 -12.32
C GLY A 16 -19.51 -0.39 -11.62
N PHE A 17 -19.65 -0.22 -10.30
CA PHE A 17 -20.75 -0.78 -9.53
C PHE A 17 -21.46 0.30 -8.72
N ASN A 18 -22.75 0.13 -8.48
CA ASN A 18 -23.57 1.09 -7.77
C ASN A 18 -23.66 0.74 -6.28
N VAL A 19 -23.42 1.73 -5.40
CA VAL A 19 -23.54 1.59 -3.94
C VAL A 19 -24.58 2.56 -3.39
N LYS A 20 -25.45 2.07 -2.51
CA LYS A 20 -26.49 2.89 -1.88
C LYS A 20 -25.98 3.51 -0.58
N ASN A 21 -26.48 4.71 -0.25
CA ASN A 21 -26.20 5.42 1.00
C ASN A 21 -24.73 5.84 1.20
N VAL A 22 -23.98 5.99 0.10
CA VAL A 22 -22.63 6.55 0.11
C VAL A 22 -22.61 7.78 -0.78
N VAL A 23 -22.03 8.88 -0.30
CA VAL A 23 -21.94 10.13 -1.06
C VAL A 23 -20.61 10.17 -1.81
N VAL A 24 -20.61 10.65 -3.06
CA VAL A 24 -19.41 10.72 -3.90
C VAL A 24 -18.24 11.44 -3.22
N LYS A 25 -18.53 12.48 -2.43
CA LYS A 25 -17.51 13.25 -1.69
C LYS A 25 -16.75 12.44 -0.63
N ASP A 26 -17.33 11.33 -0.16
CA ASP A 26 -16.73 10.46 0.85
C ASP A 26 -15.84 9.39 0.22
N LEU A 27 -15.85 9.24 -1.11
CA LEU A 27 -15.05 8.30 -1.87
C LEU A 27 -13.94 9.02 -2.63
N LYS A 28 -12.76 8.42 -2.65
CA LYS A 28 -11.60 8.96 -3.36
C LYS A 28 -10.85 7.84 -4.07
N ARG A 29 -10.16 8.21 -5.15
CA ARG A 29 -9.22 7.31 -5.80
C ARG A 29 -8.16 6.85 -4.78
N GLY A 30 -7.81 5.57 -4.82
CA GLY A 30 -6.94 4.92 -3.83
C GLY A 30 -7.69 4.21 -2.71
N TYR A 31 -9.02 4.35 -2.61
CA TYR A 31 -9.79 3.52 -1.67
C TYR A 31 -9.93 2.09 -2.20
N VAL A 32 -9.98 1.14 -1.27
CA VAL A 32 -10.14 -0.29 -1.54
C VAL A 32 -11.51 -0.73 -1.06
N ALA A 33 -12.29 -1.34 -1.95
CA ALA A 33 -13.56 -1.96 -1.61
C ALA A 33 -13.33 -3.45 -1.31
N SER A 34 -13.94 -3.96 -0.25
CA SER A 34 -13.87 -5.36 0.16
C SER A 34 -15.23 -5.84 0.64
N ASN A 35 -15.38 -7.16 0.77
CA ASN A 35 -16.50 -7.73 1.50
C ASN A 35 -16.34 -7.37 3.01
N SER A 36 -17.43 -7.03 3.69
CA SER A 36 -17.41 -6.76 5.13
C SER A 36 -17.41 -8.03 5.98
N GLU A 37 -17.88 -9.14 5.42
CA GLU A 37 -18.03 -10.43 6.13
C GLU A 37 -16.81 -11.34 5.91
N ASP A 38 -16.00 -11.06 4.90
CA ASP A 38 -14.86 -11.87 4.49
C ASP A 38 -13.65 -10.95 4.26
N ASP A 39 -12.68 -11.05 5.16
CA ASP A 39 -11.45 -10.23 5.25
C ASP A 39 -11.62 -8.75 4.83
N PRO A 40 -12.27 -7.92 5.68
CA PRO A 40 -12.47 -6.53 5.34
C PRO A 40 -11.15 -5.75 5.24
N ALA A 41 -11.04 -4.90 4.22
CA ALA A 41 -9.95 -3.97 4.03
C ALA A 41 -9.83 -3.01 5.23
N LYS A 42 -8.62 -2.91 5.79
CA LYS A 42 -8.31 -2.05 6.94
C LYS A 42 -7.19 -1.09 6.59
N GLU A 43 -7.24 0.08 7.21
CA GLU A 43 -6.17 1.08 7.09
C GLU A 43 -4.86 0.52 7.68
N ALA A 44 -3.74 0.75 6.99
CA ALA A 44 -2.42 0.42 7.51
C ALA A 44 -1.94 1.51 8.49
N ALA A 45 -1.60 1.12 9.72
CA ALA A 45 -0.89 1.96 10.69
C ALA A 45 0.58 2.12 10.27
N SER A 46 1.22 0.99 9.97
CA SER A 46 2.58 0.90 9.46
C SER A 46 2.70 -0.34 8.58
N PHE A 47 3.73 -0.40 7.76
CA PHE A 47 4.04 -1.62 7.01
C PHE A 47 5.53 -1.76 6.75
N THR A 48 6.01 -2.99 6.81
CA THR A 48 7.41 -3.32 6.55
C THR A 48 7.55 -3.88 5.14
N SER A 49 8.47 -3.29 4.38
CA SER A 49 8.65 -3.61 2.97
C SER A 49 10.10 -3.83 2.60
N GLN A 50 10.30 -4.75 1.67
CA GLN A 50 11.55 -4.90 0.96
C GLN A 50 11.60 -3.87 -0.16
N VAL A 51 12.57 -2.97 -0.12
CA VAL A 51 12.78 -1.95 -1.15
C VAL A 51 14.10 -2.15 -1.86
N ILE A 52 14.14 -1.80 -3.14
CA ILE A 52 15.34 -1.74 -3.96
C ILE A 52 15.46 -0.31 -4.45
N ILE A 53 16.55 0.37 -4.07
CA ILE A 53 16.80 1.76 -4.44
C ILE A 53 17.40 1.79 -5.84
N MET A 54 16.86 2.65 -6.70
CA MET A 54 17.29 2.80 -8.09
C MET A 54 17.31 4.27 -8.46
N ASN A 55 18.30 4.72 -9.22
CA ASN A 55 18.34 6.06 -9.84
C ASN A 55 18.20 7.25 -8.86
N HIS A 56 18.45 7.06 -7.56
CA HIS A 56 18.45 8.15 -6.59
C HIS A 56 19.86 8.78 -6.47
N PRO A 57 20.01 10.10 -6.65
CA PRO A 57 21.33 10.76 -6.69
C PRO A 57 21.99 10.92 -5.32
N ARG A 58 21.20 10.82 -4.24
CA ARG A 58 21.67 10.98 -2.85
C ARG A 58 21.48 9.68 -2.05
N GLN A 59 21.81 9.74 -0.78
CA GLN A 59 21.54 8.66 0.18
C GLN A 59 20.14 8.84 0.78
N ILE A 60 19.43 7.73 1.02
CA ILE A 60 18.12 7.69 1.66
C ILE A 60 18.31 7.27 3.12
N GLY A 61 17.88 8.10 4.06
CA GLY A 61 17.98 7.83 5.50
C GLY A 61 16.62 7.72 6.18
N ASN A 62 16.65 7.45 7.49
CA ASN A 62 15.46 7.52 8.35
C ASN A 62 14.80 8.90 8.25
N GLY A 63 13.48 8.92 8.16
CA GLY A 63 12.67 10.14 8.03
C GLY A 63 12.47 10.62 6.60
N TYR A 64 13.08 9.98 5.59
CA TYR A 64 12.80 10.26 4.19
C TYR A 64 11.29 10.06 3.88
N ALA A 65 10.68 11.00 3.17
CA ALA A 65 9.23 11.02 2.97
C ALA A 65 8.86 11.18 1.48
N PRO A 66 9.12 10.15 0.64
CA PRO A 66 8.76 10.17 -0.77
C PRO A 66 7.26 9.93 -0.98
N VAL A 67 6.84 10.00 -2.25
CA VAL A 67 5.50 9.58 -2.65
C VAL A 67 5.51 8.13 -3.10
N LEU A 68 4.50 7.39 -2.67
CA LEU A 68 4.29 5.99 -2.98
C LEU A 68 3.09 5.83 -3.91
N ASP A 69 3.33 5.20 -5.05
CA ASP A 69 2.30 4.67 -5.93
C ASP A 69 2.13 3.18 -5.66
N CYS A 70 0.98 2.82 -5.11
CA CYS A 70 0.57 1.44 -4.86
C CYS A 70 -0.85 1.30 -5.39
N HIS A 71 -1.12 0.28 -6.21
CA HIS A 71 -2.39 0.13 -6.92
C HIS A 71 -2.86 1.44 -7.62
N THR A 72 -3.88 2.09 -7.07
CA THR A 72 -4.44 3.38 -7.50
C THR A 72 -4.20 4.50 -6.48
N SER A 73 -3.60 4.19 -5.32
CA SER A 73 -3.20 5.14 -4.29
C SER A 73 -1.92 5.85 -4.67
N HIS A 74 -1.91 7.16 -4.44
CA HIS A 74 -0.76 8.05 -4.59
C HIS A 74 -0.59 8.86 -3.31
N ILE A 75 0.22 8.37 -2.38
CA ILE A 75 0.28 8.89 -1.00
C ILE A 75 1.73 9.07 -0.56
N ALA A 76 2.05 10.17 0.13
CA ALA A 76 3.35 10.36 0.75
C ALA A 76 3.52 9.43 1.96
N VAL A 77 4.67 8.80 2.09
CA VAL A 77 4.95 7.79 3.12
C VAL A 77 6.30 8.08 3.74
N LYS A 78 6.36 8.05 5.07
CA LYS A 78 7.61 8.26 5.81
C LYS A 78 8.34 6.94 6.00
N PHE A 79 9.61 6.90 5.64
CA PHE A 79 10.54 5.81 5.94
C PHE A 79 10.92 5.94 7.41
N SER A 80 10.13 5.32 8.28
CA SER A 80 10.26 5.50 9.73
C SER A 80 11.55 4.88 10.25
N LYS A 81 11.89 3.68 9.79
CA LYS A 81 13.08 2.95 10.22
C LYS A 81 13.61 2.07 9.09
N LEU A 82 14.88 2.24 8.75
CA LEU A 82 15.64 1.28 7.96
C LEU A 82 16.00 0.11 8.89
N ILE A 83 15.38 -1.05 8.69
CA ILE A 83 15.50 -2.21 9.59
C ILE A 83 16.78 -2.99 9.29
N THR A 84 16.97 -3.39 8.04
CA THR A 84 18.15 -4.15 7.60
C THR A 84 18.48 -3.80 6.15
N LYS A 85 19.76 -3.80 5.83
CA LYS A 85 20.25 -3.86 4.46
C LYS A 85 20.33 -5.33 4.07
N ILE A 86 19.86 -5.66 2.87
CA ILE A 86 19.84 -7.02 2.35
C ILE A 86 20.51 -7.09 0.99
N ASP A 87 21.03 -8.27 0.65
CA ASP A 87 21.45 -8.55 -0.70
C ASP A 87 20.24 -8.65 -1.64
N ARG A 88 20.31 -7.97 -2.77
CA ARG A 88 19.19 -7.85 -3.72
C ARG A 88 18.74 -9.19 -4.31
N ARG A 89 19.65 -10.17 -4.44
CA ARG A 89 19.37 -11.45 -5.11
C ARG A 89 19.04 -12.55 -4.10
N SER A 90 19.85 -12.67 -3.06
CA SER A 90 19.75 -13.75 -2.07
C SER A 90 18.88 -13.39 -0.86
N SER A 91 18.48 -12.12 -0.72
CA SER A 91 17.75 -11.58 0.45
C SER A 91 18.45 -11.81 1.79
N LYS A 92 19.75 -12.15 1.77
CA LYS A 92 20.55 -12.30 2.99
C LYS A 92 20.82 -10.94 3.62
N GLU A 93 20.75 -10.88 4.94
CA GLU A 93 21.09 -9.68 5.70
C GLU A 93 22.58 -9.36 5.55
N LEU A 94 22.87 -8.11 5.22
CA LEU A 94 24.24 -7.60 5.09
C LEU A 94 24.60 -6.68 6.27
N GLU A 95 23.67 -5.83 6.69
CA GLU A 95 23.88 -4.85 7.75
C GLU A 95 22.57 -4.61 8.50
N LYS A 96 22.61 -4.65 9.83
CA LYS A 96 21.45 -4.35 10.68
C LYS A 96 21.40 -2.85 10.98
N GLU A 97 20.20 -2.28 10.86
CA GLU A 97 19.92 -0.85 11.11
C GLU A 97 20.89 0.11 10.37
N PRO A 98 20.97 0.03 9.03
CA PRO A 98 21.88 0.88 8.26
C PRO A 98 21.49 2.35 8.43
N LYS A 99 22.49 3.23 8.48
CA LYS A 99 22.24 4.69 8.57
C LYS A 99 21.59 5.25 7.31
N PHE A 100 21.92 4.69 6.15
CA PHE A 100 21.38 5.09 4.86
C PHE A 100 21.41 3.95 3.84
N LEU A 101 20.54 4.04 2.84
CA LEU A 101 20.56 3.23 1.61
C LEU A 101 20.99 4.09 0.43
N LYS A 102 21.80 3.54 -0.48
CA LYS A 102 22.23 4.22 -1.72
C LYS A 102 21.69 3.49 -2.95
N ASN A 103 21.90 4.09 -4.12
CA ASN A 103 21.54 3.48 -5.40
C ASN A 103 22.10 2.05 -5.54
N GLY A 104 21.25 1.08 -5.89
CA GLY A 104 21.59 -0.34 -6.02
C GLY A 104 21.43 -1.16 -4.75
N ASP A 105 21.31 -0.52 -3.58
CA ASP A 105 21.06 -1.24 -2.34
C ASP A 105 19.63 -1.75 -2.25
N ALA A 106 19.46 -2.88 -1.57
CA ALA A 106 18.17 -3.36 -1.12
C ALA A 106 18.11 -3.32 0.42
N GLY A 107 16.93 -3.09 0.97
CA GLY A 107 16.74 -3.06 2.41
C GLY A 107 15.31 -3.36 2.83
N MET A 108 15.15 -3.78 4.07
CA MET A 108 13.87 -3.87 4.75
C MET A 108 13.60 -2.54 5.46
N VAL A 109 12.47 -1.93 5.18
CA VAL A 109 12.12 -0.59 5.67
C VAL A 109 10.73 -0.61 6.27
N ASN A 110 10.61 -0.10 7.50
CA ASN A 110 9.32 0.21 8.10
C ASN A 110 8.84 1.58 7.62
N MET A 111 7.60 1.61 7.16
CA MET A 111 7.00 2.76 6.50
C MET A 111 5.69 3.14 7.17
N ILE A 112 5.41 4.45 7.23
CA ILE A 112 4.20 5.01 7.83
C ILE A 112 3.53 5.95 6.82
N PRO A 113 2.30 5.64 6.37
CA PRO A 113 1.52 6.56 5.54
C PRO A 113 1.25 7.90 6.22
N THR A 114 1.34 8.99 5.45
CA THR A 114 0.96 10.33 5.95
C THR A 114 -0.54 10.59 5.89
N LYS A 115 -1.27 9.79 5.09
CA LYS A 115 -2.72 9.82 4.95
C LYS A 115 -3.26 8.39 5.04
N PRO A 116 -4.54 8.19 5.40
CA PRO A 116 -5.16 6.87 5.40
C PRO A 116 -4.93 6.14 4.08
N MET A 117 -4.38 4.94 4.18
CA MET A 117 -4.02 4.08 3.06
C MET A 117 -4.33 2.64 3.43
N VAL A 118 -4.86 1.88 2.48
CA VAL A 118 -5.02 0.43 2.59
C VAL A 118 -3.96 -0.20 1.71
N VAL A 119 -3.18 -1.10 2.29
CA VAL A 119 -2.22 -1.95 1.59
C VAL A 119 -2.25 -3.33 2.23
N ASP A 120 -1.76 -4.33 1.52
CA ASP A 120 -1.65 -5.67 2.07
C ASP A 120 -0.32 -6.34 1.73
N THR A 121 -0.09 -7.52 2.29
CA THR A 121 1.12 -8.29 2.01
C THR A 121 1.13 -8.75 0.55
N PHE A 122 2.30 -8.72 -0.08
CA PHE A 122 2.44 -9.18 -1.46
C PHE A 122 2.14 -10.67 -1.62
N SER A 123 2.32 -11.47 -0.58
CA SER A 123 2.01 -12.90 -0.58
C SER A 123 0.51 -13.19 -0.61
N GLU A 124 -0.31 -12.38 0.05
CA GLU A 124 -1.76 -12.58 0.14
C GLU A 124 -2.48 -11.86 -0.99
N TYR A 125 -2.19 -10.57 -1.18
CA TYR A 125 -2.79 -9.75 -2.23
C TYR A 125 -1.71 -9.04 -3.06
N PRO A 126 -1.09 -9.73 -4.05
CA PRO A 126 -0.01 -9.15 -4.86
C PRO A 126 -0.31 -7.77 -5.46
N PRO A 127 -1.53 -7.47 -5.98
CA PRO A 127 -1.86 -6.14 -6.52
C PRO A 127 -1.85 -5.00 -5.48
N LEU A 128 -2.00 -5.32 -4.20
CA LEU A 128 -1.98 -4.34 -3.09
C LEU A 128 -0.64 -4.33 -2.33
N GLY A 129 0.24 -5.28 -2.63
CA GLY A 129 1.53 -5.44 -1.97
C GLY A 129 2.75 -4.99 -2.77
N TRP A 130 2.58 -4.58 -4.03
CA TRP A 130 3.65 -4.02 -4.86
C TRP A 130 3.49 -2.51 -5.03
N PHE A 131 4.62 -1.80 -5.02
CA PHE A 131 4.60 -0.35 -5.14
C PHE A 131 5.84 0.23 -5.80
N VAL A 132 5.70 1.49 -6.22
CA VAL A 132 6.76 2.32 -6.79
C VAL A 132 6.93 3.56 -5.93
N VAL A 133 8.18 3.90 -5.64
CA VAL A 133 8.53 5.10 -4.89
C VAL A 133 9.00 6.17 -5.85
N HIS A 134 8.37 7.34 -5.76
CA HIS A 134 8.66 8.51 -6.56
C HIS A 134 9.20 9.66 -5.72
N ASP A 135 10.24 10.30 -6.24
CA ASP A 135 10.77 11.55 -5.74
C ASP A 135 11.41 12.33 -6.89
N MET A 136 11.44 13.65 -6.84
CA MET A 136 11.99 14.51 -7.90
C MET A 136 11.45 14.19 -9.31
N ARG A 137 10.18 13.74 -9.41
CA ARG A 137 9.51 13.30 -10.66
C ARG A 137 10.16 12.08 -11.34
N GLN A 138 10.91 11.29 -10.61
CA GLN A 138 11.53 10.05 -11.09
C GLN A 138 11.21 8.89 -10.14
N THR A 139 11.28 7.67 -10.66
CA THR A 139 11.21 6.46 -9.83
C THR A 139 12.54 6.26 -9.13
N VAL A 140 12.52 6.29 -7.80
CA VAL A 140 13.72 6.23 -6.96
C VAL A 140 13.86 4.90 -6.20
N ALA A 141 12.77 4.15 -6.09
CA ALA A 141 12.80 2.78 -5.59
C ALA A 141 11.57 2.01 -6.05
N VAL A 142 11.64 0.69 -5.96
CA VAL A 142 10.49 -0.21 -6.07
C VAL A 142 10.49 -1.10 -4.85
N GLY A 143 9.32 -1.59 -4.44
CA GLY A 143 9.25 -2.45 -3.27
C GLY A 143 8.06 -3.38 -3.24
N VAL A 144 8.17 -4.33 -2.34
CA VAL A 144 7.13 -5.30 -2.02
C VAL A 144 6.90 -5.33 -0.51
N ILE A 145 5.63 -5.30 -0.12
CA ILE A 145 5.19 -5.33 1.27
C ILE A 145 5.31 -6.75 1.80
N LYS A 146 5.97 -6.89 2.95
CA LYS A 146 6.20 -8.17 3.63
C LYS A 146 5.29 -8.34 4.83
N SER A 147 4.98 -7.27 5.55
CA SER A 147 4.02 -7.28 6.65
C SER A 147 3.33 -5.92 6.79
N VAL A 148 2.10 -5.94 7.29
CA VAL A 148 1.28 -4.75 7.51
C VAL A 148 0.73 -4.79 8.93
N GLU A 149 0.89 -3.69 9.66
CA GLU A 149 0.20 -3.45 10.92
C GLU A 149 -1.12 -2.73 10.59
N LYS A 150 -2.24 -3.46 10.63
CA LYS A 150 -3.57 -2.92 10.34
C LYS A 150 -4.08 -2.14 11.57
N LYS A 151 -4.67 -0.97 11.37
CA LYS A 151 -5.36 -0.23 12.44
C LYS A 151 -6.60 -0.98 12.89
N ASP A 152 -6.89 -0.90 14.19
CA ASP A 152 -8.15 -1.40 14.73
C ASP A 152 -9.33 -0.64 14.10
N PRO A 153 -10.44 -1.34 13.78
CA PRO A 153 -11.61 -0.76 13.12
C PRO A 153 -12.48 0.09 14.08
N THR A 154 -11.87 0.88 14.96
CA THR A 154 -12.60 1.69 15.94
C THR A 154 -13.28 2.87 15.22
N GLY A 155 -14.59 2.75 14.97
CA GLY A 155 -15.43 3.86 14.48
C GLY A 155 -15.89 3.79 13.03
N ALA A 156 -15.79 2.62 12.36
CA ALA A 156 -16.35 2.45 11.02
C ALA A 156 -17.86 2.75 11.02
N LYS A 157 -18.29 3.79 10.28
CA LYS A 157 -19.71 4.14 10.14
C LYS A 157 -20.41 3.06 9.31
N VAL A 158 -21.14 2.18 9.99
CA VAL A 158 -22.00 1.18 9.34
C VAL A 158 -23.18 1.89 8.68
N THR A 159 -23.39 1.67 7.38
CA THR A 159 -24.55 2.22 6.68
C THR A 159 -25.83 1.48 7.09
N LYS A 160 -26.98 2.17 7.11
CA LYS A 160 -28.29 1.58 7.48
C LYS A 160 -28.71 0.38 6.62
N ALA A 161 -28.12 0.20 5.43
CA ALA A 161 -28.40 -0.96 4.57
C ALA A 161 -27.74 -2.25 5.10
N SER A 162 -26.54 -2.16 5.66
CA SER A 162 -25.85 -3.31 6.27
C SER A 162 -26.53 -3.79 7.56
N ALA A 163 -27.33 -2.94 8.21
CA ALA A 163 -28.06 -3.30 9.44
C ALA A 163 -29.33 -4.14 9.20
N LYS A 164 -29.80 -4.29 7.96
CA LYS A 164 -31.06 -4.98 7.62
C LYS A 164 -30.91 -6.46 7.23
N LYS A 165 -29.73 -7.06 7.45
CA LYS A 165 -29.44 -8.46 7.07
C LYS A 165 -29.23 -9.41 8.27
N LYS A 166 -29.67 -9.03 9.47
CA LYS A 166 -29.82 -9.97 10.60
C LYS A 166 -31.26 -10.43 10.71
#